data_AF-A0A431PUI5-F1
#
_entry.id   AF-A0A431PUI5-F1
#
_cell.length_a   1.000
_cell.length_b   1.000
_cell.length_c   1.000
_cell.angle_alpha   90.00
_cell.angle_beta   90.00
_cell.angle_gamma   90.00
#
_symmetry.space_group_name_H-M   'P 1'
#
loop_
_entity.id
_entity.type
_entity.pdbx_description
1 polymer ?
#
loop_
_entity_poly.entity_id
_entity_poly.type
_entity_poly.pdbx_seq_one_letter_code
_entity_poly.pdbx_strand_id
1 'polypeptide(L)'
;MLKLLRFIGLVSQSIFIQFVHLFGLVAFAASAAIGWFRLPSWLVPVVAVVCGVVSDKFLDQSAVTTILEKAHNANQRGGFLIVVYFIICAVGYVAGAYGRHYLRDRSFAPAASKE
;
A
#
# COMPACT_ATOMS: atom_id res chain seq x y z
N MET A 1 -12.10 -4.72 21.82
CA MET A 1 -10.69 -4.26 21.82
C MET A 1 -9.71 -5.35 21.35
N LEU A 2 -9.67 -6.54 21.97
CA LEU A 2 -8.80 -7.66 21.55
C LEU A 2 -8.97 -8.10 20.07
N LYS A 3 -10.20 -8.07 19.54
CA LYS A 3 -10.49 -8.40 18.12
C LYS A 3 -9.89 -7.37 17.15
N LEU A 4 -9.89 -6.09 17.53
CA LEU A 4 -9.36 -5.00 16.70
C LEU A 4 -7.82 -5.04 16.64
N LEU A 5 -7.18 -5.30 17.79
CA LEU A 5 -5.72 -5.50 17.87
C LEU A 5 -5.26 -6.70 17.03
N ARG A 6 -6.01 -7.82 17.08
CA ARG A 6 -5.74 -8.98 16.22
C ARG A 6 -5.92 -8.65 14.74
N PHE A 7 -6.95 -7.89 14.38
CA PHE A 7 -7.18 -7.47 13.00
C PHE A 7 -6.04 -6.58 12.48
N ILE A 8 -5.62 -5.58 13.25
CA ILE A 8 -4.48 -4.72 12.89
C ILE A 8 -3.19 -5.53 12.75
N GLY A 9 -2.96 -6.49 13.65
CA GLY A 9 -1.82 -7.40 13.55
C GLY A 9 -1.83 -8.22 12.25
N LEU A 10 -2.99 -8.76 11.86
CA LEU A 10 -3.15 -9.50 10.60
C LEU A 10 -2.94 -8.60 9.37
N VAL A 11 -3.46 -7.37 9.39
CA VAL A 11 -3.26 -6.39 8.31
C VAL A 11 -1.79 -6.04 8.18
N SER A 12 -1.10 -5.74 9.29
CA SER A 12 0.33 -5.41 9.28
C SER A 12 1.19 -6.56 8.75
N GLN A 13 0.92 -7.78 9.20
CA GLN A 13 1.63 -8.97 8.73
C GLN A 13 1.38 -9.23 7.23
N SER A 14 0.14 -9.01 6.76
CA SER A 14 -0.21 -9.13 5.35
C SER A 14 0.50 -8.08 4.48
N ILE A 15 0.55 -6.82 4.94
CA ILE A 15 1.32 -5.74 4.27
C ILE A 15 2.78 -6.17 4.15
N PHE A 16 3.40 -6.65 5.22
CA PHE A 16 4.81 -7.04 5.22
C PHE A 16 5.10 -8.15 4.20
N ILE A 17 4.26 -9.19 4.17
CA ILE A 17 4.38 -10.28 3.19
C ILE A 17 4.27 -9.77 1.75
N GLN A 18 3.36 -8.83 1.47
CA GLN A 18 3.22 -8.26 0.14
C GLN A 18 4.42 -7.42 -0.29
N PHE A 19 5.06 -6.71 0.64
CA PHE A 19 6.31 -5.99 0.37
C PHE A 19 7.47 -6.96 0.07
N VAL A 20 7.57 -8.07 0.81
CA VAL A 20 8.57 -9.12 0.55
C VAL A 20 8.42 -9.73 -0.84
N HIS A 21 7.19 -9.88 -1.32
CA HIS A 21 6.91 -10.40 -2.66
C HIS A 21 7.01 -9.36 -3.78
N LEU A 22 7.53 -8.16 -3.49
CA LEU A 22 7.67 -7.01 -4.41
C LEU A 22 6.36 -6.47 -5.00
N PHE A 23 5.25 -7.21 -4.94
CA PHE A 23 3.95 -6.79 -5.43
C PHE A 23 3.37 -5.60 -4.64
N GLY A 24 3.51 -5.63 -3.31
CA GLY A 24 3.14 -4.49 -2.47
C GLY A 24 4.01 -3.25 -2.77
N LEU A 25 5.28 -3.47 -3.10
CA LEU A 25 6.21 -2.40 -3.49
C LEU A 25 5.82 -1.79 -4.85
N VAL A 26 5.42 -2.60 -5.84
CA VAL A 26 4.93 -2.12 -7.14
C VAL A 26 3.66 -1.29 -6.98
N ALA A 27 2.69 -1.78 -6.18
CA ALA A 27 1.47 -1.02 -5.90
C ALA A 27 1.75 0.30 -5.18
N PHE A 28 2.66 0.26 -4.20
CA PHE A 28 3.14 1.45 -3.49
C PHE A 28 3.80 2.45 -4.45
N ALA A 29 4.71 1.99 -5.32
CA ALA A 29 5.42 2.81 -6.27
C ALA A 29 4.49 3.42 -7.33
N ALA A 30 3.54 2.65 -7.86
CA ALA A 30 2.53 3.14 -8.79
C ALA A 30 1.67 4.24 -8.15
N SER A 31 1.22 4.00 -6.91
CA SER A 31 0.44 5.01 -6.17
C SER A 31 1.27 6.24 -5.80
N ALA A 32 2.54 6.06 -5.43
CA ALA A 32 3.46 7.16 -5.18
C ALA A 32 3.70 7.99 -6.45
N ALA A 33 3.81 7.37 -7.62
CA ALA A 33 3.88 8.08 -8.89
C ALA A 33 2.61 8.89 -9.16
N ILE A 34 1.42 8.33 -8.92
CA ILE A 34 0.13 9.05 -9.03
C ILE A 34 0.12 10.27 -8.10
N GLY A 35 0.50 10.06 -6.85
CA GLY A 35 0.65 11.11 -5.85
C GLY A 35 1.69 12.16 -6.23
N TRP A 36 2.77 11.77 -6.90
CA TRP A 36 3.87 12.61 -7.38
C TRP A 36 3.57 13.38 -8.68
N PHE A 37 2.65 12.92 -9.53
CA PHE A 37 2.21 13.66 -10.73
C PHE A 37 0.90 14.45 -10.56
N ARG A 38 0.28 14.40 -9.37
CA ARG A 38 -0.91 15.18 -8.99
C ARG A 38 -2.13 14.71 -9.76
N LEU A 39 -2.11 13.44 -10.11
CA LEU A 39 -3.21 12.72 -10.72
C LEU A 39 -4.38 12.61 -9.73
N PRO A 40 -5.62 12.52 -10.22
CA PRO A 40 -6.81 12.51 -9.37
C PRO A 40 -6.77 11.35 -8.37
N SER A 41 -7.06 11.64 -7.11
CA SER A 41 -7.06 10.68 -5.99
C SER A 41 -8.05 9.52 -6.17
N TRP A 42 -9.03 9.67 -7.07
CA TRP A 42 -9.94 8.59 -7.49
C TRP A 42 -9.23 7.42 -8.19
N LEU A 43 -7.99 7.61 -8.67
CA LEU A 43 -7.19 6.52 -9.22
C LEU A 43 -6.65 5.58 -8.14
N VAL A 44 -6.52 6.04 -6.89
CA VAL A 44 -6.03 5.24 -5.76
C VAL A 44 -6.89 4.00 -5.51
N PRO A 45 -8.22 4.08 -5.36
CA PRO A 45 -9.06 2.89 -5.19
C PRO A 45 -9.04 1.98 -6.42
N VAL A 46 -8.93 2.53 -7.64
CA VAL A 46 -8.85 1.72 -8.87
C VAL A 46 -7.56 0.90 -8.89
N VAL A 47 -6.42 1.53 -8.62
CA VAL A 47 -5.12 0.85 -8.56
C VAL A 47 -5.10 -0.19 -7.43
N ALA A 48 -5.68 0.13 -6.27
CA ALA A 48 -5.79 -0.81 -5.16
C ALA A 48 -6.60 -2.06 -5.53
N VAL A 49 -7.74 -1.90 -6.22
CA VAL A 49 -8.55 -3.03 -6.68
C VAL A 49 -7.82 -3.85 -7.75
N VAL A 50 -7.21 -3.20 -8.74
CA VAL A 50 -6.46 -3.89 -9.80
C VAL A 50 -5.28 -4.66 -9.21
N CYS A 51 -4.44 -4.04 -8.38
CA CYS A 51 -3.33 -4.72 -7.72
C CYS A 51 -3.83 -5.84 -6.80
N GLY A 52 -4.92 -5.62 -6.04
CA GLY A 52 -5.52 -6.65 -5.21
C GLY A 52 -5.95 -7.88 -5.99
N VAL A 53 -6.63 -7.71 -7.12
CA VAL A 53 -7.10 -8.81 -7.98
C VAL A 53 -5.93 -9.50 -8.69
N VAL A 54 -4.93 -8.75 -9.17
CA VAL A 54 -3.74 -9.32 -9.81
C VAL A 54 -2.96 -10.15 -8.80
N SER A 55 -2.73 -9.63 -7.60
CA SER A 55 -1.98 -10.35 -6.57
C SER A 55 -2.71 -11.58 -6.04
N ASP A 56 -4.05 -11.55 -6.00
CA ASP A 56 -4.87 -12.74 -5.69
C ASP A 56 -4.71 -13.85 -6.75
N LYS A 57 -4.50 -13.49 -8.03
CA LYS A 57 -4.34 -14.45 -9.13
C LYS A 57 -2.92 -14.95 -9.37
N PHE A 58 -1.91 -14.13 -9.09
CA PHE A 58 -0.52 -14.42 -9.46
C PHE A 58 0.38 -14.82 -8.28
N LEU A 59 -0.05 -14.66 -7.02
CA LEU A 59 0.67 -15.16 -5.85
C LEU A 59 0.10 -16.50 -5.42
N ASP A 60 0.76 -17.59 -5.83
CA ASP A 60 0.42 -18.93 -5.40
C ASP A 60 0.69 -19.09 -3.89
N GLN A 61 -0.38 -19.26 -3.13
CA GLN A 61 -0.48 -19.04 -1.68
C GLN A 61 0.05 -20.17 -0.79
N SER A 62 0.89 -21.09 -1.28
CA SER A 62 1.32 -22.27 -0.53
C SER A 62 2.13 -21.95 0.76
N ALA A 63 2.81 -20.81 0.81
CA ALA A 63 3.52 -20.33 2.00
C ALA A 63 2.64 -19.51 2.99
N VAL A 64 1.40 -19.17 2.59
CA VAL A 64 0.51 -18.26 3.32
C VAL A 64 -0.57 -19.04 4.09
N THR A 65 -0.86 -20.28 3.70
CA THR A 65 -1.95 -21.12 4.23
C THR A 65 -1.97 -21.26 5.74
N THR A 66 -0.82 -21.35 6.42
CA THR A 66 -0.77 -21.63 7.86
C THR A 66 -1.13 -20.42 8.74
N ILE A 67 -0.86 -19.19 8.27
CA ILE A 67 -1.29 -17.95 8.96
C ILE A 67 -2.71 -17.56 8.51
N LEU A 68 -3.06 -17.89 7.26
CA LEU A 68 -4.33 -17.56 6.60
C LEU A 68 -5.47 -18.52 6.96
N GLU A 69 -5.17 -19.74 7.42
CA GLU A 69 -6.16 -20.68 7.96
C GLU A 69 -6.86 -20.14 9.21
N LYS A 70 -6.17 -19.35 10.05
CA LYS A 70 -6.81 -18.64 11.17
C LYS A 70 -7.76 -17.52 10.71
N ALA A 71 -7.58 -17.01 9.50
CA ALA A 71 -8.48 -16.04 8.87
C ALA A 71 -9.57 -16.70 8.00
N HIS A 72 -9.48 -18.03 7.78
CA HIS A 72 -10.34 -18.81 6.88
C HIS A 72 -11.82 -18.85 7.28
N ASN A 73 -12.15 -18.52 8.54
CA ASN A 73 -13.56 -18.34 8.96
C ASN A 73 -14.18 -17.01 8.51
N ALA A 74 -13.44 -16.14 7.83
CA ALA A 74 -13.99 -14.97 7.15
C ALA A 74 -14.02 -15.22 5.64
N ASN A 75 -15.22 -15.48 5.14
CA ASN A 75 -15.62 -15.78 3.76
C ASN A 75 -15.26 -14.69 2.69
N GLN A 76 -14.15 -13.95 2.82
CA GLN A 76 -13.81 -12.73 2.07
C GLN A 76 -12.31 -12.59 1.75
N ARG A 77 -11.65 -13.67 1.27
CA ARG A 77 -10.20 -13.66 0.93
C ARG A 77 -9.79 -12.50 0.00
N GLY A 78 -10.53 -12.25 -1.07
CA GLY A 78 -10.27 -11.11 -1.97
C GLY A 78 -10.60 -9.75 -1.35
N GLY A 79 -11.66 -9.67 -0.56
CA GLY A 79 -12.07 -8.42 0.11
C GLY A 79 -11.02 -7.93 1.11
N PHE A 80 -10.41 -8.83 1.89
CA PHE A 80 -9.34 -8.48 2.81
C PHE A 80 -8.09 -7.98 2.07
N LEU A 81 -7.69 -8.64 0.98
CA LEU A 81 -6.56 -8.20 0.17
C LEU A 81 -6.78 -6.82 -0.45
N ILE A 82 -8.00 -6.53 -0.93
CA ILE A 82 -8.37 -5.21 -1.43
C ILE A 82 -8.18 -4.14 -0.36
N VAL A 83 -8.57 -4.41 0.90
CA VAL A 83 -8.36 -3.47 2.02
C VAL A 83 -6.86 -3.24 2.27
N VAL A 84 -6.05 -4.30 2.26
CA VAL A 84 -4.59 -4.19 2.41
C VAL A 84 -3.98 -3.34 1.30
N TYR A 85 -4.33 -3.59 0.03
CA TYR A 85 -3.85 -2.81 -1.10
C TYR A 85 -4.37 -1.37 -1.08
N PHE A 86 -5.58 -1.13 -0.58
CA PHE A 86 -6.11 0.21 -0.41
C PHE A 86 -5.27 1.02 0.57
N ILE A 87 -4.86 0.43 1.69
CA ILE A 87 -3.97 1.08 2.66
C ILE A 87 -2.61 1.36 2.02
N ILE A 88 -2.00 0.36 1.35
CA ILE A 88 -0.71 0.53 0.67
C ILE A 88 -0.76 1.66 -0.36
N CYS A 89 -1.82 1.69 -1.19
CA CYS A 89 -1.98 2.72 -2.20
C CYS A 89 -2.25 4.09 -1.55
N ALA A 90 -3.07 4.19 -0.52
CA ALA A 90 -3.32 5.46 0.17
C ALA A 90 -2.03 6.05 0.76
N VAL A 91 -1.22 5.23 1.43
CA VAL A 91 0.08 5.64 1.98
C VAL A 91 1.05 6.01 0.85
N GLY A 92 1.10 5.23 -0.23
CA GLY A 92 1.92 5.54 -1.40
C GLY A 92 1.58 6.89 -2.03
N TYR A 93 0.30 7.16 -2.26
CA TYR A 93 -0.18 8.43 -2.82
C TYR A 93 0.23 9.62 -1.95
N VAL A 94 0.01 9.51 -0.64
CA VAL A 94 0.40 10.55 0.33
C VAL A 94 1.91 10.74 0.33
N ALA A 95 2.70 9.65 0.34
CA ALA A 95 4.15 9.71 0.29
C ALA A 95 4.65 10.40 -0.99
N GLY A 96 4.06 10.10 -2.15
CA GLY A 96 4.40 10.75 -3.42
C GLY A 96 4.03 12.23 -3.46
N ALA A 97 2.84 12.58 -2.96
CA ALA A 97 2.40 13.97 -2.85
C ALA A 97 3.29 14.77 -1.90
N TYR A 98 3.59 14.22 -0.72
CA TYR A 98 4.45 14.83 0.28
C TYR A 98 5.90 14.96 -0.22
N GLY A 99 6.43 13.94 -0.88
CA GLY A 99 7.75 13.98 -1.50
C GLY A 99 7.89 15.14 -2.48
N ARG A 100 6.84 15.39 -3.29
CA ARG A 100 6.84 16.54 -4.22
C ARG A 100 6.85 17.86 -3.46
N HIS A 101 6.04 18.01 -2.41
CA HIS A 101 6.05 19.21 -1.58
C HIS A 101 7.42 19.45 -0.95
N TYR A 102 8.04 18.42 -0.38
CA TYR A 102 9.36 18.49 0.22
C TYR A 102 10.46 18.90 -0.76
N LEU A 103 10.45 18.34 -1.97
CA LEU A 103 11.41 18.71 -3.02
C LEU A 103 11.13 20.10 -3.58
N ARG A 104 9.87 20.51 -3.72
CA ARG A 104 9.51 21.87 -4.11
C ARG A 104 9.98 22.89 -3.08
N ASP A 105 9.77 22.64 -1.80
CA ASP A 105 10.20 23.53 -0.71
C ASP A 105 11.74 23.60 -0.60
N ARG A 106 12.45 22.52 -0.92
CA ARG A 106 13.93 22.53 -1.03
C ARG A 106 14.45 23.24 -2.27
N SER A 107 13.74 23.19 -3.40
CA SER A 107 14.09 23.97 -4.60
C SER A 107 13.89 25.48 -4.39
N PHE A 108 13.04 25.86 -3.44
CA PHE A 108 12.81 27.26 -3.04
C PHE A 108 13.55 27.67 -1.76
N ALA A 109 14.30 26.77 -1.11
CA ALA A 109 15.25 27.18 -0.09
C ALA A 109 16.42 27.84 -0.83
N PRO A 110 16.55 29.18 -0.83
CA PRO A 110 17.69 29.81 -1.45
C PRO A 110 18.93 29.28 -0.75
N ALA A 111 20.01 29.12 -1.51
CA ALA A 111 21.36 29.02 -0.98
C ALA A 111 21.59 30.23 -0.05
N ALA A 112 21.25 30.10 1.22
CA ALA A 112 21.40 31.14 2.21
C ALA A 112 22.65 30.82 3.06
N SER A 113 23.57 31.80 3.00
CA SER A 113 24.80 31.99 3.75
C SER A 113 25.99 31.08 3.42
N LYS A 114 26.71 31.45 2.36
CA LYS A 114 28.15 31.61 2.46
C LYS A 114 28.51 33.04 2.07
N GLU A 115 28.50 33.93 3.06
CA GLU A 115 29.30 35.17 3.07
C GLU A 115 29.99 35.27 4.42
#